data_AF-A0A1Q7ALI6-F1
#
_entry.id   AF-A0A1Q7ALI6-F1
#
_cell.length_a   1.000
_cell.length_b   1.000
_cell.length_c   1.000
_cell.angle_alpha   90.00
_cell.angle_beta   90.00
_cell.angle_gamma   90.00
#
_symmetry.space_group_name_H-M   'P 1'
#
loop_
_entity.id
_entity.type
_entity.pdbx_description
1 polymer ?
#
loop_
_entity_poly.entity_id
_entity_poly.type
_entity_poly.pdbx_seq_one_letter_code
_entity_poly.pdbx_strand_id
1 'polypeptide(L)' 'MTLTCPNCGNDRNFLVKTLQMHVVNLEGGRVEVSEESRPSVLEVLCDECETALNFQEFEDTLRKEVLLTIGAR' A
#
# COMPACT_ATOMS: atom_id res chain seq x y z
N MET A 1 18.77 5.18 -0.71
CA MET A 1 18.35 6.59 -0.54
C MET A 1 17.23 6.65 0.49
N THR A 2 17.03 7.81 1.09
CA THR A 2 16.00 8.04 2.12
C THR A 2 14.85 8.80 1.49
N LEU A 3 13.66 8.20 1.48
CA LEU A 3 12.42 8.91 1.16
C LEU A 3 12.20 9.97 2.25
N THR A 4 11.99 11.22 1.87
CA THR A 4 11.73 12.31 2.82
C THR A 4 10.46 13.04 2.41
N CYS A 5 9.57 13.27 3.37
CA CYS A 5 8.36 14.06 3.16
C CYS A 5 8.73 15.51 2.83
N PRO A 6 8.28 16.07 1.70
CA PRO A 6 8.62 17.44 1.31
C PRO A 6 7.95 18.50 2.19
N ASN A 7 6.92 18.13 2.96
CA ASN A 7 6.13 19.07 3.77
C ASN A 7 6.65 19.22 5.21
N CYS A 8 7.01 18.12 5.90
CA CYS A 8 7.46 18.17 7.29
C CYS A 8 8.89 17.66 7.53
N GLY A 9 9.55 17.09 6.51
CA GLY A 9 10.91 16.57 6.61
C GLY A 9 11.03 15.17 7.23
N ASN A 10 9.92 14.51 7.57
CA ASN A 10 9.94 13.13 8.05
C ASN A 10 10.58 12.17 7.02
N ASP A 11 11.50 11.34 7.48
CA ASP A 11 12.28 10.39 6.67
C ASP A 11 12.25 8.96 7.22
N ARG A 12 11.36 8.69 8.19
CA ARG A 12 11.35 7.41 8.92
C ARG A 12 10.15 6.53 8.57
N ASN A 13 8.96 7.06 8.76
CA ASN A 13 7.73 6.28 8.77
C ASN A 13 6.76 6.82 7.72
N PHE A 14 6.13 5.91 6.98
CA PHE A 14 5.16 6.26 5.96
C PHE A 14 3.99 5.29 6.04
N LEU A 15 2.79 5.79 5.80
CA LEU A 15 1.58 4.98 5.72
C LEU A 15 1.41 4.53 4.28
N VAL A 16 1.25 3.23 4.05
CA VAL A 16 0.94 2.67 2.73
C VAL A 16 -0.49 2.14 2.76
N LYS A 17 -1.40 2.81 2.05
CA LYS A 17 -2.76 2.32 1.87
C LYS A 17 -2.77 1.28 0.76
N THR A 18 -3.21 0.08 1.10
CA THR A 18 -3.39 -1.00 0.13
C THR A 18 -4.86 -1.27 -0.12
N LEU A 19 -5.16 -1.74 -1.33
CA LEU A 19 -6.47 -2.27 -1.70
C LEU A 19 -6.30 -3.73 -2.10
N GLN A 20 -7.13 -4.58 -1.52
CA GLN A 20 -7.23 -6.00 -1.85
C GLN A 20 -8.70 -6.37 -2.02
N MET A 21 -9.01 -7.07 -3.11
CA MET A 21 -10.37 -7.41 -3.49
C MET A 21 -10.62 -8.89 -3.24
N HIS A 22 -11.79 -9.22 -2.71
CA HIS A 22 -12.23 -10.60 -2.52
C HIS A 22 -13.54 -10.83 -3.28
N VAL A 23 -13.64 -11.95 -3.98
CA VAL A 23 -14.91 -12.44 -4.51
C VAL A 23 -15.54 -13.30 -3.42
N VAL A 24 -16.75 -12.93 -3.00
CA VAL A 24 -17.47 -13.56 -1.89
C VAL A 24 -18.77 -14.17 -2.39
N ASN A 25 -18.98 -15.45 -2.08
CA ASN A 25 -20.20 -16.18 -2.35
C ASN A 25 -21.08 -16.24 -1.10
N LEU A 26 -22.37 -15.96 -1.27
CA LEU A 26 -23.38 -15.98 -0.21
C LEU A 26 -24.42 -17.07 -0.52
N GLU A 27 -24.25 -18.27 0.02
CA GLU A 27 -25.16 -19.39 -0.21
C GLU A 27 -25.48 -20.13 1.10
N GLY A 28 -26.76 -20.53 1.27
CA GLY A 28 -27.18 -21.34 2.41
C GLY A 28 -26.95 -20.72 3.79
N GLY A 29 -26.84 -19.40 3.89
CA GLY A 29 -26.52 -18.68 5.14
C GLY A 29 -25.04 -18.70 5.51
N ARG A 30 -24.15 -19.09 4.58
CA ARG A 30 -22.69 -19.05 4.74
C ARG A 30 -22.07 -18.01 3.81
N VAL A 31 -20.89 -17.55 4.21
CA VAL A 31 -20.06 -16.59 3.48
C VAL A 31 -18.74 -17.27 3.17
N GLU A 32 -18.41 -17.42 1.90
CA GLU A 32 -17.17 -18.08 1.44
C GLU A 32 -16.41 -17.16 0.48
N VAL A 33 -15.08 -17.13 0.57
CA VAL A 33 -14.22 -16.41 -0.37
C VAL A 33 -13.78 -17.37 -1.47
N SER A 34 -14.09 -17.05 -2.73
CA SER A 34 -13.70 -17.88 -3.87
C SER A 34 -12.44 -17.39 -4.56
N GLU A 35 -12.20 -16.08 -4.55
CA GLU A 35 -11.02 -15.47 -5.16
C GLU A 35 -10.53 -14.30 -4.30
N GLU A 36 -9.22 -14.09 -4.34
CA GLU A 36 -8.55 -13.00 -3.64
C GLU A 36 -7.53 -12.37 -4.59
N SER A 37 -7.65 -11.07 -4.83
CA SER A 37 -6.66 -10.32 -5.58
C SER A 37 -5.39 -10.19 -4.77
N ARG A 38 -4.29 -9.87 -5.45
CA ARG A 38 -3.12 -9.38 -4.73
C ARG A 38 -3.39 -7.97 -4.17
N PRO A 39 -2.77 -7.60 -3.05
CA PRO A 39 -2.78 -6.22 -2.59
C PRO A 39 -2.19 -5.30 -3.66
N SER A 40 -2.76 -4.11 -3.79
CA SER A 40 -2.26 -3.05 -4.67
C SER A 40 -2.04 -1.79 -3.84
N VAL A 41 -0.99 -1.02 -4.13
CA VAL A 41 -0.75 0.27 -3.45
C VAL A 41 -1.71 1.30 -4.03
N LEU A 42 -2.57 1.84 -3.18
CA LEU A 42 -3.51 2.90 -3.53
C LEU A 42 -2.90 4.29 -3.30
N GLU A 43 -2.25 4.46 -2.16
CA GLU A 43 -1.69 5.75 -1.74
C GLU A 43 -0.54 5.55 -0.74
N VAL A 44 0.43 6.46 -0.76
CA VAL A 44 1.46 6.57 0.28
C VAL A 44 1.37 7.93 0.93
N LEU A 45 1.31 7.97 2.26
CA LEU A 45 1.22 9.19 3.04
C LEU A 45 2.38 9.30 4.03
N CYS A 46 2.78 10.53 4.33
CA CYS A 46 3.57 10.82 5.52
C CYS A 46 2.75 10.47 6.77
N ASP A 47 3.34 9.75 7.74
CA ASP A 47 2.64 9.43 8.98
C ASP A 47 2.45 10.65 9.90
N GLU A 48 3.38 11.61 9.86
CA GLU A 48 3.29 12.81 10.71
C GLU A 48 2.29 13.87 10.25
N CYS A 49 2.25 14.16 8.94
CA CYS A 49 1.49 15.30 8.40
C CYS A 49 0.50 14.92 7.30
N GLU A 50 0.30 13.61 7.06
CA GLU A 50 -0.66 13.07 6.08
C GLU A 50 -0.45 13.56 4.64
N THR A 51 0.69 14.17 4.34
CA THR A 51 1.02 14.61 2.97
C THR A 51 1.15 13.39 2.07
N ALA A 52 0.42 13.37 0.97
CA ALA A 52 0.51 12.32 -0.04
C ALA A 52 1.84 12.40 -0.80
N LEU A 53 2.47 11.24 -0.99
CA LEU A 53 3.69 11.10 -1.77
C LEU A 53 3.39 10.31 -3.05
N ASN A 54 3.97 10.74 -4.17
CA ASN A 54 3.81 10.02 -5.43
C ASN A 54 4.67 8.75 -5.42
N PHE A 55 4.04 7.61 -5.18
CA PHE A 55 4.72 6.31 -5.13
C PHE A 55 5.46 5.94 -6.43
N GLN A 56 5.04 6.49 -7.59
CA GLN A 56 5.73 6.24 -8.87
C GLN A 56 7.04 7.01 -9.02
N GLU A 57 7.22 8.07 -8.25
CA GLU A 57 8.46 8.85 -8.23
C GLU A 57 9.51 8.26 -7.28
N PHE A 58 9.16 7.22 -6.53
CA PHE A 58 10.11 6.52 -5.68
C PHE A 58 11.11 5.79 -6.56
N GLU A 59 12.35 5.72 -6.09
CA GLU A 59 13.36 4.89 -6.73
C GLU A 59 12.89 3.46 -6.92
N ASP A 60 13.21 2.89 -8.08
CA ASP A 60 12.77 1.55 -8.47
C ASP A 60 13.12 0.46 -7.45
N THR A 61 14.28 0.56 -6.81
CA THR A 61 14.71 -0.39 -5.77
C THR A 61 13.83 -0.28 -4.54
N LEU A 62 13.63 0.93 -4.02
CA LEU A 62 12.78 1.18 -2.86
C LEU A 62 11.33 0.80 -3.14
N ARG A 63 10.80 1.18 -4.31
CA ARG A 63 9.44 0.82 -4.74
C ARG A 63 9.25 -0.69 -4.78
N LYS A 64 10.22 -1.44 -5.33
CA LYS A 64 10.20 -2.91 -5.29
C LYS A 64 10.18 -3.39 -3.85
N GLU A 65 11.11 -2.95 -3.01
CA GLU A 65 11.18 -3.37 -1.60
C GLU A 65 9.88 -3.14 -0.83
N VAL A 66 9.21 -2.01 -1.04
CA VAL A 66 7.88 -1.73 -0.46
C VAL A 66 6.88 -2.78 -0.93
N LEU A 67 6.73 -2.99 -2.25
CA LEU A 67 5.81 -4.00 -2.80
C LEU A 67 6.12 -5.42 -2.30
N LEU A 68 7.41 -5.75 -2.17
CA LEU A 68 7.87 -7.03 -1.64
C LEU A 68 7.45 -7.23 -0.19
N THR A 69 7.59 -6.18 0.63
CA THR A 69 7.34 -6.21 2.08
C THR A 69 5.85 -6.32 2.39
N ILE A 70 4.99 -5.66 1.60
CA ILE A 70 3.54 -5.66 1.81
C ILE A 70 2.79 -6.74 1.02
N GLY A 71 3.50 -7.62 0.30
CA GLY A 71 2.89 -8.71 -0.47
C GLY A 71 2.18 -8.29 -1.77
N ALA A 72 2.42 -7.09 -2.28
CA ALA A 72 1.77 -6.49 -3.44
C ALA A 72 2.52 -6.75 -4.78
N ARG A 73 3.07 -7.96 -4.97
CA ARG A 73 3.93 -8.30 -6.13
C ARG A 73 3.15 -8.67 -7.39
#